data_AF-A0A7J8NZY3-F1
#
_entry.id   AF-A0A7J8NZY3-F1
#
_cell.length_a   1.000
_cell.length_b   1.000
_cell.length_c   1.000
_cell.angle_alpha   90.00
_cell.angle_beta   90.00
_cell.angle_gamma   90.00
#
_symmetry.space_group_name_H-M   'P 1'
#
loop_
_entity.id
_entity.type
_entity.pdbx_description
1 polymer ?
#
loop_
_entity_poly.entity_id
_entity_poly.type
_entity_poly.pdbx_seq_one_letter_code
_entity_poly.pdbx_strand_id
1 'polypeptide(L)'
;MTNLEGNIVDVPNPSGRGPGYRYFKAAKKLPRVKKLFEKQPELRKRRTTNDIYKIIDASYYGYRDEVLAIVKGPTEVNMRTEAEKEWRRVEEIRREARRRAN
;
A
#
# COMPACT_ATOMS: atom_id res chain seq x y z
N MET A 1 9.53 -6.57 49.61
CA MET A 1 8.94 -7.89 49.91
C MET A 1 9.22 -8.16 51.38
N THR A 2 8.24 -8.64 52.14
CA THR A 2 8.49 -9.14 53.49
C THR A 2 8.96 -10.60 53.41
N ASN A 3 9.85 -11.01 54.32
CA ASN A 3 10.21 -12.41 54.47
C ASN A 3 9.08 -13.19 55.14
N LEU A 4 9.19 -14.54 55.21
CA LEU A 4 8.22 -15.40 55.90
C LEU A 4 7.96 -15.00 57.37
N GLU A 5 8.87 -14.22 57.96
CA GLU A 5 8.82 -13.69 59.34
C GLU A 5 8.21 -12.29 59.43
N GLY A 6 7.62 -11.76 58.35
CA GLY A 6 6.93 -10.46 58.35
C GLY A 6 7.84 -9.22 58.32
N ASN A 7 9.16 -9.38 58.40
CA ASN A 7 10.11 -8.26 58.33
C ASN A 7 10.21 -7.66 56.93
N ILE A 8 10.13 -6.33 56.82
CA ILE A 8 10.25 -5.57 55.57
C ILE A 8 11.72 -5.61 55.12
N VAL A 9 12.00 -6.32 54.02
CA VAL A 9 13.34 -6.31 53.43
C VAL A 9 13.49 -5.11 52.52
N ASP A 10 14.46 -4.26 52.85
CA ASP A 10 14.88 -3.15 52.00
C ASP A 10 15.71 -3.70 50.84
N VAL A 11 15.16 -3.65 49.63
CA VAL A 11 15.85 -4.14 48.43
C VAL A 11 16.40 -2.93 47.69
N PRO A 12 17.70 -2.90 47.33
CA PRO A 12 18.31 -1.76 46.68
C PRO A 12 17.58 -1.42 45.37
N ASN A 13 16.97 -0.23 45.31
CA ASN A 13 16.35 0.29 44.10
C ASN A 13 17.43 1.02 43.28
N PRO A 14 17.82 0.53 42.08
CA PRO A 14 18.84 1.18 41.26
C PRO A 14 18.39 2.53 40.67
N SER A 15 17.11 2.90 40.84
CA SER A 15 16.53 4.15 40.33
C SER A 15 16.30 5.23 41.39
N GLY A 16 16.71 5.00 42.65
CA GLY A 16 16.72 6.02 43.71
C GLY A 16 15.36 6.57 44.16
N ARG A 17 14.24 6.00 43.70
CA ARG A 17 12.88 6.54 43.93
C ARG A 17 12.02 5.57 44.74
N GLY A 18 12.24 5.52 46.06
CA GLY A 18 11.44 4.78 47.05
C GLY A 18 11.28 3.26 46.79
N PRO A 19 10.60 2.52 47.68
CA PRO A 19 10.28 1.10 47.48
C PRO A 19 9.15 0.94 46.44
N GLY A 20 9.47 1.18 45.17
CA GLY A 20 8.60 0.83 44.05
C GLY A 20 8.58 -0.69 43.79
N TYR A 21 7.47 -1.24 43.29
CA TYR A 21 7.39 -2.67 43.00
C TYR A 21 8.42 -3.07 41.92
N ARG A 22 9.26 -4.07 42.23
CA ARG A 22 10.39 -4.57 41.41
C ARG A 22 10.07 -4.94 39.96
N TYR A 23 8.80 -5.12 39.61
CA TYR A 23 8.36 -5.53 38.28
C TYR A 23 7.54 -4.47 37.54
N PHE A 24 7.51 -3.23 38.04
CA PHE A 24 6.85 -2.14 37.32
C PHE A 24 7.41 -2.05 35.89
N LYS A 25 6.50 -2.03 34.92
CA LYS A 25 6.78 -2.09 33.46
C LYS A 25 7.27 -3.43 32.89
N ALA A 26 7.79 -4.38 33.70
CA ALA A 26 8.16 -5.71 33.21
C ALA A 26 6.94 -6.50 32.72
N ALA A 27 5.82 -6.39 33.44
CA ALA A 27 4.54 -6.99 33.05
C ALA A 27 4.05 -6.52 31.66
N LYS A 28 4.36 -5.28 31.26
CA LYS A 28 4.00 -4.73 29.93
C LYS A 28 4.69 -5.45 28.77
N LYS A 29 5.84 -6.09 29.03
CA LYS A 29 6.62 -6.84 28.02
C LYS A 29 6.16 -8.28 27.83
N LEU A 30 5.29 -8.81 28.70
CA LEU A 30 4.76 -10.18 28.56
C LEU A 30 3.96 -10.30 27.26
N PRO A 31 4.09 -11.37 26.46
CA PRO A 31 3.45 -11.47 25.13
C PRO A 31 1.95 -11.21 25.14
N ARG A 32 1.24 -11.74 26.15
CA ARG A 32 -0.22 -11.56 26.31
C ARG A 32 -0.62 -10.14 26.69
N VAL A 33 0.19 -9.48 27.52
CA VAL A 33 -0.03 -8.09 27.94
C VAL A 33 0.37 -7.13 26.82
N LYS A 34 1.48 -7.39 26.14
CA LYS A 34 2.01 -6.60 25.02
C LYS A 34 0.97 -6.48 23.89
N LYS A 35 0.30 -7.58 23.53
CA LYS A 35 -0.76 -7.60 22.50
C LYS A 35 -1.95 -6.70 22.85
N LEU A 36 -2.31 -6.57 24.12
CA LEU A 36 -3.41 -5.70 24.56
C LEU A 36 -3.08 -4.21 24.41
N PHE A 37 -1.80 -3.85 24.40
CA PHE A 37 -1.33 -2.48 24.22
C PHE A 37 -0.73 -2.21 22.83
N GLU A 38 -0.75 -3.20 21.94
CA GLU A 38 -0.28 -3.05 20.57
C GLU A 38 -1.28 -2.19 19.81
N LYS A 39 -0.85 -0.98 19.41
CA LYS A 39 -1.71 -0.03 18.69
C LYS A 39 -2.11 -0.67 17.37
N GLN A 40 -3.41 -0.70 17.08
CA GLN A 40 -3.88 -1.14 15.77
C GLN A 40 -3.14 -0.36 14.67
N PRO A 41 -2.76 -1.02 13.55
CA PRO A 41 -2.11 -0.33 12.45
C PRO A 41 -2.97 0.86 12.05
N GLU A 42 -2.36 2.03 11.91
CA GLU A 42 -3.10 3.24 11.61
C GLU A 42 -3.87 3.04 10.30
N LEU A 43 -5.21 3.17 10.37
CA LEU A 43 -6.06 3.11 9.19
C LEU A 43 -5.53 4.12 8.17
N ARG A 44 -5.38 3.67 6.92
CA ARG A 44 -5.00 4.59 5.83
C ARG A 44 -5.97 5.75 5.83
N LYS A 45 -5.44 6.97 5.97
CA LYS A 45 -6.26 8.18 5.93
C LYS A 45 -6.96 8.24 4.57
N ARG A 46 -8.27 8.41 4.59
CA ARG A 46 -9.03 8.71 3.37
C ARG A 46 -8.58 10.07 2.84
N ARG A 47 -8.60 10.23 1.51
CA ARG A 47 -8.34 11.53 0.90
C ARG A 47 -9.37 12.53 1.42
N THR A 48 -8.91 13.72 1.82
CA THR A 48 -9.81 14.82 2.15
C THR A 48 -10.29 15.50 0.88
N THR A 49 -11.39 16.26 0.96
CA THR A 49 -11.88 17.03 -0.19
C THR A 49 -10.81 18.01 -0.70
N ASN A 50 -10.02 18.61 0.20
CA ASN A 50 -8.90 19.48 -0.17
C ASN A 50 -7.81 18.73 -0.95
N ASP A 51 -7.54 17.47 -0.62
CA ASP A 51 -6.58 16.66 -1.38
C ASP A 51 -7.10 16.32 -2.78
N ILE A 52 -8.41 16.18 -2.93
CA ILE A 52 -9.06 15.96 -4.22
C ILE A 52 -8.98 17.24 -5.05
N TYR A 53 -9.32 18.40 -4.49
CA TYR A 53 -9.24 19.68 -5.19
C TYR A 53 -7.85 20.02 -5.73
N LYS A 54 -6.78 19.58 -5.05
CA LYS A 54 -5.40 19.75 -5.52
C LYS A 54 -5.05 18.95 -6.77
N ILE A 55 -5.79 17.87 -7.05
CA ILE A 55 -5.52 16.94 -8.16
C ILE A 55 -6.54 17.14 -9.30
N ILE A 56 -7.61 17.90 -9.06
CA ILE A 56 -8.61 18.18 -10.10
C ILE A 56 -7.99 19.12 -11.14
N ASP A 57 -7.82 18.60 -12.35
CA ASP A 57 -7.35 19.33 -13.52
C ASP A 57 -8.51 19.75 -14.44
N ALA A 58 -8.23 20.60 -15.43
CA ALA A 58 -9.17 20.96 -16.49
C ALA A 58 -9.77 19.74 -17.23
N SER A 59 -9.04 18.61 -17.26
CA SER A 59 -9.54 17.32 -17.74
C SER A 59 -10.77 16.81 -16.99
N TYR A 60 -10.88 17.07 -15.69
CA TYR A 60 -12.03 16.63 -14.88
C TYR A 60 -13.34 17.28 -15.34
N TYR A 61 -13.25 18.52 -15.84
CA TYR A 61 -14.40 19.28 -16.35
C TYR A 61 -14.57 19.17 -17.87
N GLY A 62 -13.83 18.28 -18.55
CA GLY A 62 -13.96 18.05 -19.99
C GLY A 62 -13.33 19.12 -20.90
N TYR A 63 -12.68 20.15 -20.34
CA TYR A 63 -12.06 21.23 -21.14
C TYR A 63 -10.93 20.77 -22.07
N ARG A 64 -10.42 19.54 -21.93
CA ARG A 64 -9.37 18.97 -22.79
C ARG A 64 -9.92 18.11 -23.93
N ASP A 65 -11.23 17.93 -24.06
CA ASP A 65 -11.81 17.00 -25.03
C ASP A 65 -11.58 17.44 -26.49
N GLU A 66 -11.60 18.74 -26.77
CA GLU A 66 -11.33 19.28 -28.11
C GLU A 66 -9.88 18.98 -28.56
N VAL A 67 -8.90 19.22 -27.68
CA VAL A 67 -7.49 18.91 -27.95
C VAL A 67 -7.26 17.40 -28.04
N LEU A 68 -7.96 16.63 -27.21
CA LEU A 68 -7.86 15.18 -27.20
C LEU A 68 -8.47 14.56 -28.47
N ALA A 69 -9.53 15.14 -29.03
CA ALA A 69 -10.14 14.68 -30.28
C ALA A 69 -9.17 14.77 -31.46
N ILE A 70 -8.39 15.86 -31.55
CA ILE A 70 -7.38 16.08 -32.60
C ILE A 70 -6.30 14.99 -32.57
N VAL A 71 -5.87 14.57 -31.37
CA VAL A 71 -4.79 13.58 -31.19
C VAL A 71 -5.30 12.14 -31.29
N LYS A 72 -6.52 11.86 -30.82
CA LYS A 72 -7.11 10.50 -30.83
C LYS A 72 -7.26 9.94 -32.24
N GLY A 73 -7.83 10.72 -33.16
CA GLY A 73 -8.07 10.30 -34.54
C GLY A 73 -6.85 9.67 -35.24
N PRO A 74 -5.73 10.38 -35.39
CA PRO A 74 -4.54 9.84 -36.05
C PRO A 74 -3.93 8.66 -35.29
N THR A 75 -3.98 8.69 -33.96
CA THR A 75 -3.46 7.60 -33.11
C THR A 75 -4.25 6.31 -33.32
N GLU A 76 -5.58 6.38 -33.33
CA GLU A 76 -6.44 5.22 -33.57
C GLU A 76 -6.25 4.64 -34.97
N VAL A 77 -6.08 5.49 -35.99
CA VAL A 77 -5.78 5.04 -37.36
C VAL A 77 -4.44 4.31 -37.39
N ASN A 78 -3.40 4.85 -36.78
CA ASN A 78 -2.09 4.21 -36.71
C ASN A 78 -2.19 2.82 -36.05
N MET A 79 -2.85 2.74 -34.89
CA MET A 79 -3.07 1.47 -34.17
C MET A 79 -3.80 0.42 -35.05
N ARG A 80 -4.83 0.84 -35.79
CA ARG A 80 -5.55 -0.05 -36.72
C ARG A 80 -4.63 -0.54 -37.84
N THR A 81 -3.86 0.35 -38.45
CA THR A 81 -2.94 -0.04 -39.55
C THR A 81 -1.85 -0.99 -39.08
N GLU A 82 -1.33 -0.81 -37.87
CA GLU A 82 -0.34 -1.72 -37.28
C GLU A 82 -0.94 -3.09 -37.01
N ALA A 83 -2.15 -3.13 -36.42
CA ALA A 83 -2.87 -4.38 -36.19
C ALA A 83 -3.18 -5.13 -37.49
N GLU A 84 -3.59 -4.43 -38.56
CA GLU A 84 -3.83 -5.03 -39.88
C GLU A 84 -2.55 -5.59 -40.50
N LYS A 85 -1.43 -4.87 -40.38
CA LYS A 85 -0.11 -5.35 -40.87
C LYS A 85 0.34 -6.58 -40.12
N GLU A 86 0.14 -6.63 -38.80
CA GLU A 86 0.47 -7.80 -37.99
C GLU A 86 -0.43 -8.98 -38.36
N TRP A 87 -1.74 -8.76 -38.49
CA TRP A 87 -2.69 -9.79 -38.89
C TRP A 87 -2.34 -10.37 -40.27
N ARG A 88 -2.03 -9.52 -41.25
CA ARG A 88 -1.63 -9.96 -42.59
C ARG A 88 -0.33 -10.78 -42.56
N ARG A 89 0.67 -10.36 -41.75
CA ARG A 89 1.90 -11.13 -41.55
C ARG A 89 1.62 -12.52 -40.97
N VAL A 90 0.79 -12.60 -39.94
CA VAL A 90 0.38 -13.87 -39.32
C VAL A 90 -0.39 -14.75 -40.30
N GLU A 91 -1.28 -14.15 -41.10
CA GLU A 91 -2.06 -14.86 -42.12
C GLU A 91 -1.15 -15.46 -43.21
N GLU A 92 -0.15 -14.70 -43.67
CA GLU A 92 0.84 -15.17 -44.64
C GLU A 92 1.66 -16.35 -44.11
N ILE A 93 2.16 -16.25 -42.86
CA ILE A 93 2.86 -17.34 -42.19
C ILE A 93 1.97 -18.58 -42.09
N ARG A 94 0.70 -18.40 -41.69
CA ARG A 94 -0.27 -19.50 -41.59
C ARG A 94 -0.54 -20.12 -42.97
N ARG A 95 -0.64 -19.31 -44.02
CA ARG A 95 -0.85 -19.76 -45.40
C ARG A 95 0.36 -20.50 -45.95
N GLU A 96 1.57 -20.04 -45.64
CA GLU A 96 2.82 -20.69 -46.03
C GLU A 96 3.00 -22.03 -45.29
N ALA A 97 2.70 -22.09 -43.99
CA ALA A 97 2.68 -23.32 -43.22
C ALA A 97 1.70 -24.34 -43.80
N ARG A 98 0.50 -23.90 -44.21
CA ARG A 98 -0.49 -24.75 -44.89
C ARG A 98 -0.02 -25.24 -46.26
N ARG A 99 0.71 -24.41 -47.01
CA ARG A 99 1.31 -24.79 -48.30
C ARG A 99 2.45 -25.78 -48.16
N ARG A 100 3.23 -25.72 -47.08
CA ARG A 100 4.33 -26.67 -46.80
C ARG A 100 3.86 -28.02 -46.24
N ALA A 101 2.63 -28.09 -45.74
CA ALA A 101 2.05 -29.30 -45.15
C ALA A 101 1.28 -30.19 -46.15
N ASN A 102 1.04 -29.69 -47.38
CA ASN A 102 0.46 -30.42 -48.51
C ASN A 102 1.56 -30.79 -49.50
#